data_AF-H2ZBQ7-F1
#
_entry.id   AF-H2ZBQ7-F1
#
_cell.length_a   1.000
_cell.length_b   1.000
_cell.length_c   1.000
_cell.angle_alpha   90.00
_cell.angle_beta   90.00
_cell.angle_gamma   90.00
#
_symmetry.space_group_name_H-M   'P 1'
#
loop_
_entity.id
_entity.type
_entity.pdbx_description
1 polymer ?
#
loop_
_entity_poly.entity_id
_entity_poly.type
_entity_poly.pdbx_seq_one_letter_code
_entity_poly.pdbx_strand_id
1 'polypeptide(L)'
;MSLYLAAAMHDYDHPGRTNAFLVETRHPLAILYNDRSVLENHHASSSWGLLYSDPRYDFLKNLDTAEWKRLRFLVVEAILATDLKKHFVILSQFGVKSQNGKGISWSADEDRLLVCQMVIKLADIGGPAKKRNLHMTWTKAICEEFFIQGDEERELGLPVSPFMDREQPQVAELQRTFINNLIKPIVQSMHKSGILAGKVEESEESEVVESNESLLLEQLKDNLNFWKAKQPACGHEEMNEAFKLALPVDLSIRETNPAFSTQRVNVTITDNPICRVNKPDNLSSTEGITSSQHIVSSKPMTSSQHMKSTDAMTSSQHMVSSNAMTSSDTMTSKKCRINSILEKPRIIITHGVPPPSS
;
A
#
# COMPACT_ATOMS: atom_id res chain seq x y z
N MET A 1 8.54 19.41 -6.40
CA MET A 1 7.87 18.75 -7.54
C MET A 1 7.61 17.27 -7.28
N SER A 2 8.62 16.44 -6.99
CA SER A 2 8.45 14.97 -6.85
C SER A 2 7.35 14.53 -5.90
N LEU A 3 7.22 15.15 -4.71
CA LEU A 3 6.17 14.80 -3.75
C LEU A 3 4.75 15.08 -4.26
N TYR A 4 4.54 16.20 -4.96
CA TYR A 4 3.24 16.50 -5.56
C TYR A 4 2.90 15.51 -6.67
N LEU A 5 3.89 15.15 -7.49
CA LEU A 5 3.70 14.15 -8.54
C LEU A 5 3.41 12.77 -7.95
N ALA A 6 4.15 12.36 -6.92
CA ALA A 6 3.89 11.11 -6.21
C ALA A 6 2.48 11.10 -5.60
N ALA A 7 2.06 12.17 -4.92
CA ALA A 7 0.72 12.28 -4.36
C ALA A 7 -0.38 12.17 -5.42
N ALA A 8 -0.19 12.76 -6.61
CA ALA A 8 -1.13 12.63 -7.71
C ALA A 8 -1.18 11.21 -8.32
N MET A 9 -0.07 10.47 -8.25
CA MET A 9 0.08 9.14 -8.85
C MET A 9 -0.18 7.98 -7.89
N HIS A 10 -0.15 8.20 -6.56
CA HIS A 10 0.08 7.12 -5.60
C HIS A 10 -0.95 6.00 -5.60
N ASP A 11 -2.20 6.28 -5.97
CA ASP A 11 -3.32 5.32 -6.06
C ASP A 11 -3.94 5.27 -7.49
N TYR A 12 -3.20 5.69 -8.52
CA TYR A 12 -3.71 5.67 -9.89
C TYR A 12 -4.05 4.24 -10.36
N ASP A 13 -5.26 4.03 -10.88
CA ASP A 13 -5.77 2.73 -11.33
C ASP A 13 -5.95 1.71 -10.19
N HIS A 14 -6.34 2.18 -9.00
CA HIS A 14 -6.70 1.32 -7.86
C HIS A 14 -8.02 0.55 -8.10
N PRO A 15 -8.06 -0.78 -7.91
CA PRO A 15 -9.25 -1.60 -8.18
C PRO A 15 -10.29 -1.57 -7.04
N GLY A 16 -10.04 -0.83 -5.96
CA GLY A 16 -10.86 -0.82 -4.75
C GLY A 16 -10.67 -2.07 -3.87
N ARG A 17 -9.57 -2.79 -4.03
CA ARG A 17 -9.26 -4.02 -3.30
C ARG A 17 -7.86 -3.96 -2.71
N THR A 18 -7.67 -4.60 -1.58
CA THR A 18 -6.38 -4.63 -0.88
C THR A 18 -5.34 -5.51 -1.57
N ASN A 19 -4.05 -5.23 -1.31
CA ASN A 19 -2.94 -6.10 -1.71
C ASN A 19 -3.15 -7.57 -1.25
N ALA A 20 -3.70 -7.79 -0.05
CA ALA A 20 -3.95 -9.13 0.49
C ALA A 20 -4.99 -9.89 -0.34
N PHE A 21 -6.10 -9.23 -0.69
CA PHE A 21 -7.13 -9.80 -1.56
C PHE A 21 -6.59 -10.17 -2.94
N LEU A 22 -5.78 -9.30 -3.56
CA LEU A 22 -5.17 -9.58 -4.86
C LEU A 22 -4.24 -10.80 -4.82
N VAL A 23 -3.49 -10.98 -3.73
CA VAL A 23 -2.61 -12.14 -3.54
C VAL A 23 -3.43 -13.41 -3.33
N GLU A 24 -4.43 -13.38 -2.44
CA GLU A 24 -5.27 -14.55 -2.12
C GLU A 24 -6.03 -15.05 -3.35
N THR A 25 -6.53 -14.14 -4.18
CA THR A 25 -7.26 -14.45 -5.42
C THR A 25 -6.35 -14.74 -6.61
N ARG A 26 -5.01 -14.68 -6.44
CA ARG A 26 -4.01 -14.85 -7.51
C ARG A 26 -4.24 -13.90 -8.68
N HIS A 27 -4.63 -12.67 -8.37
CA HIS A 27 -4.88 -11.64 -9.36
C HIS A 27 -3.63 -11.44 -10.25
N PRO A 28 -3.77 -11.16 -11.56
CA PRO A 28 -2.62 -11.00 -12.46
C PRO A 28 -1.57 -9.98 -11.99
N LEU A 29 -2.00 -8.90 -11.33
CA LEU A 29 -1.08 -7.92 -10.73
C LEU A 29 -0.23 -8.53 -9.60
N ALA A 30 -0.82 -9.39 -8.76
CA ALA A 30 -0.09 -10.06 -7.69
C ALA A 30 1.01 -10.97 -8.25
N ILE A 31 0.68 -11.72 -9.30
CA ILE A 31 1.66 -12.54 -10.04
C ILE A 31 2.75 -11.67 -10.69
N LEU A 32 2.36 -10.59 -11.35
CA LEU A 32 3.30 -9.68 -12.04
C LEU A 32 4.32 -9.07 -11.07
N TYR A 33 3.86 -8.64 -9.89
CA TYR A 33 4.69 -7.99 -8.88
C TYR A 33 5.17 -8.94 -7.78
N ASN A 34 4.97 -10.25 -7.96
CA ASN A 34 5.43 -11.30 -7.05
C ASN A 34 5.04 -11.02 -5.59
N ASP A 35 3.78 -10.62 -5.37
CA ASP A 35 3.15 -10.35 -4.07
C ASP A 35 3.79 -9.22 -3.25
N ARG A 36 4.69 -8.41 -3.85
CA ARG A 36 5.42 -7.35 -3.16
C ARG A 36 4.90 -5.97 -3.55
N SER A 37 4.32 -5.25 -2.60
CA SER A 37 3.75 -3.90 -2.79
C SER A 37 3.00 -3.83 -4.14
N VAL A 38 2.04 -4.74 -4.32
CA VAL A 38 1.46 -5.08 -5.63
C VAL A 38 0.83 -3.83 -6.26
N LEU A 39 -0.04 -3.18 -5.50
CA LEU A 39 -0.74 -1.97 -5.91
C LEU A 39 0.22 -0.79 -6.05
N GLU A 40 1.13 -0.57 -5.11
CA GLU A 40 2.04 0.58 -5.17
C GLU A 40 3.01 0.50 -6.36
N ASN A 41 3.46 -0.72 -6.72
CA ASN A 41 4.21 -0.94 -7.95
C ASN A 41 3.35 -0.71 -9.20
N HIS A 42 2.09 -1.15 -9.18
CA HIS A 42 1.13 -0.92 -10.25
C HIS A 42 0.92 0.58 -10.48
N HIS A 43 0.54 1.34 -9.44
CA HIS A 43 0.30 2.77 -9.48
C HIS A 43 1.47 3.55 -10.06
N ALA A 44 2.69 3.25 -9.60
CA ALA A 44 3.90 3.86 -10.15
C ALA A 44 4.07 3.49 -11.64
N SER A 45 3.99 2.21 -11.98
CA SER A 45 4.21 1.73 -13.35
C SER A 45 3.17 2.26 -14.34
N SER A 46 1.89 2.15 -14.02
CA SER A 46 0.77 2.55 -14.88
C SER A 46 0.72 4.07 -15.04
N SER A 47 1.04 4.85 -14.01
CA SER A 47 1.14 6.32 -14.10
C SER A 47 2.24 6.76 -15.09
N TRP A 48 3.40 6.10 -15.07
CA TRP A 48 4.44 6.37 -16.07
C TRP A 48 4.02 5.91 -17.47
N GLY A 49 3.34 4.77 -17.57
CA GLY A 49 2.76 4.29 -18.83
C GLY A 49 1.81 5.33 -19.43
N LEU A 50 0.94 5.93 -18.63
CA LEU A 50 0.06 7.01 -19.06
C LEU A 50 0.85 8.24 -19.52
N LEU A 51 1.81 8.70 -18.72
CA LEU A 51 2.61 9.88 -19.05
C LEU A 51 3.30 9.78 -20.43
N TYR A 52 3.83 8.59 -20.76
CA TYR A 52 4.52 8.35 -22.04
C TYR A 52 3.63 7.79 -23.15
N SER A 53 2.34 7.56 -22.88
CA SER A 53 1.41 7.05 -23.90
C SER A 53 1.15 8.05 -25.02
N ASP A 54 1.29 9.35 -24.73
CA ASP A 54 1.11 10.43 -25.69
C ASP A 54 2.10 11.58 -25.40
N PRO A 55 2.86 12.08 -26.39
CA PRO A 55 3.76 13.22 -26.21
C PRO A 55 3.10 14.49 -25.66
N ARG A 56 1.78 14.63 -25.77
CA ARG A 56 1.01 15.75 -25.19
C ARG A 56 0.92 15.69 -23.67
N TYR A 57 1.03 14.50 -23.08
CA TYR A 57 0.97 14.32 -21.63
C TYR A 57 2.32 14.52 -20.96
N ASP A 58 3.42 14.33 -21.68
CA ASP A 58 4.78 14.45 -21.15
C ASP A 58 5.18 15.92 -20.86
N PHE A 59 4.73 16.41 -19.71
CA PHE A 59 5.13 17.70 -19.16
C PHE A 59 6.55 17.68 -18.54
N LEU A 60 7.22 16.52 -18.52
CA LEU A 60 8.58 16.35 -17.99
C LEU A 60 9.66 16.36 -19.09
N LYS A 61 9.27 16.43 -20.37
CA LYS A 61 10.16 16.36 -21.55
C LYS A 61 11.35 17.34 -21.56
N ASN A 62 11.29 18.42 -20.78
CA ASN A 62 12.34 19.44 -20.70
C ASN A 62 13.34 19.20 -19.56
N LEU A 63 13.13 18.18 -18.72
CA LEU A 63 14.11 17.80 -17.71
C LEU A 63 15.34 17.18 -18.36
N ASP A 64 16.52 17.51 -17.85
CA ASP A 64 17.72 16.80 -18.26
C ASP A 64 17.73 15.34 -17.73
N THR A 65 18.68 14.55 -18.19
CA THR A 65 18.77 13.12 -17.82
C THR A 65 19.02 12.91 -16.32
N ALA A 66 19.79 13.78 -15.68
CA ALA A 66 20.10 13.66 -14.25
C ALA A 66 18.88 14.06 -13.41
N GLU A 67 18.22 15.16 -13.74
CA GLU A 67 16.98 15.63 -13.13
C GLU A 67 15.87 14.58 -13.24
N TRP A 68 15.66 14.03 -14.45
CA TRP A 68 14.67 12.99 -14.68
C TRP A 68 14.93 11.75 -13.83
N LYS A 69 16.17 11.26 -13.78
CA LYS A 69 16.55 10.08 -12.98
C LYS A 69 16.28 10.34 -11.50
N ARG A 70 16.65 11.52 -11.00
CA ARG A 70 16.44 11.93 -9.62
C ARG A 70 14.95 12.04 -9.29
N LEU A 71 14.18 12.68 -10.16
CA LEU A 71 12.74 12.85 -10.00
C LEU A 71 12.03 11.49 -9.98
N ARG A 72 12.30 10.63 -10.96
CA ARG A 72 11.70 9.30 -11.05
C ARG A 72 12.01 8.47 -9.80
N PHE A 73 13.27 8.47 -9.35
CA PHE A 73 13.66 7.78 -8.13
C PHE A 73 12.83 8.25 -6.92
N LEU A 74 12.78 9.56 -6.68
CA LEU A 74 12.04 10.12 -5.55
C LEU A 74 10.53 9.84 -5.62
N VAL A 75 9.93 9.88 -6.81
CA VAL A 75 8.50 9.58 -6.99
C VAL A 75 8.22 8.12 -6.68
N VAL A 76 9.02 7.19 -7.21
CA VAL A 76 8.85 5.75 -6.96
C VAL A 76 9.04 5.44 -5.47
N GLU A 77 10.08 5.96 -4.83
CA GLU A 77 10.30 5.74 -3.39
C GLU A 77 9.19 6.32 -2.51
N ALA A 78 8.59 7.43 -2.92
CA ALA A 78 7.46 8.03 -2.20
C ALA A 78 6.18 7.20 -2.35
N ILE A 79 5.84 6.74 -3.57
CA ILE A 79 4.67 5.88 -3.81
C ILE A 79 4.87 4.53 -3.10
N LEU A 80 6.03 3.89 -3.24
CA LEU A 80 6.30 2.62 -2.56
C LEU A 80 6.27 2.73 -1.03
N ALA A 81 6.43 3.93 -0.47
CA ALA A 81 6.30 4.16 0.95
C ALA A 81 4.85 4.25 1.44
N THR A 82 3.85 4.44 0.56
CA THR A 82 2.43 4.46 0.98
C THR A 82 1.97 3.09 1.46
N ASP A 83 2.54 2.00 0.93
CA ASP A 83 2.34 0.62 1.41
C ASP A 83 2.37 0.54 2.94
N LEU A 84 1.23 0.15 3.53
CA LEU A 84 1.06 0.07 4.97
C LEU A 84 1.94 -1.01 5.62
N LYS A 85 2.39 -2.04 4.88
CA LYS A 85 3.37 -3.03 5.39
C LYS A 85 4.70 -2.37 5.79
N LYS A 86 5.05 -1.23 5.17
CA LYS A 86 6.29 -0.48 5.48
C LYS A 86 6.12 0.55 6.57
N HIS A 87 4.90 0.78 7.07
CA HIS A 87 4.59 1.88 7.98
C HIS A 87 5.48 1.91 9.23
N PHE A 88 5.55 0.80 9.96
CA PHE A 88 6.31 0.75 11.22
C PHE A 88 7.82 0.83 11.00
N VAL A 89 8.32 0.28 9.89
CA VAL A 89 9.75 0.36 9.54
C VAL A 89 10.16 1.81 9.29
N ILE A 90 9.41 2.52 8.45
CA ILE A 90 9.68 3.93 8.13
C ILE A 90 9.54 4.81 9.38
N LEU A 91 8.46 4.62 10.15
CA LEU A 91 8.22 5.38 11.39
C LEU A 91 9.34 5.16 12.42
N SER A 92 9.82 3.91 12.57
CA SER A 92 10.92 3.58 13.47
C SER A 92 12.23 4.24 13.03
N GLN A 93 12.57 4.14 11.74
CA GLN A 93 13.75 4.80 11.18
C GLN A 93 13.72 6.32 11.40
N PHE A 94 12.55 6.94 11.19
CA PHE A 94 12.36 8.36 11.43
C PHE A 94 12.50 8.72 12.92
N GLY A 95 11.90 7.91 13.81
CA GLY A 95 12.01 8.10 15.26
C GLY A 95 13.45 8.08 15.75
N VAL A 96 14.24 7.08 15.31
CA VAL A 96 15.68 6.98 15.63
C VAL A 96 16.43 8.23 15.17
N LYS A 97 16.19 8.68 13.93
CA LYS A 97 16.87 9.86 13.38
C LYS A 97 16.48 11.15 14.10
N SER A 98 15.20 11.35 14.38
CA SER A 98 14.71 12.55 15.04
C SER A 98 15.12 12.64 16.52
N GLN A 99 15.35 11.51 17.20
CA GLN A 99 15.58 11.48 18.66
C GLN A 99 17.06 11.34 19.05
N ASN A 100 17.96 10.95 18.14
CA ASN A 100 19.39 10.72 18.41
C ASN A 100 20.24 11.99 18.66
N GLY A 101 19.63 13.11 19.07
CA GLY A 101 20.31 14.38 19.41
C GLY A 101 20.93 15.16 18.23
N LYS A 102 21.26 14.49 17.12
CA LYS A 102 21.71 15.13 15.87
C LYS A 102 20.58 15.70 15.03
N GLY A 103 19.35 15.25 15.25
CA GLY A 103 18.18 15.63 14.46
C GLY A 103 18.25 15.17 13.01
N ILE A 104 17.32 15.66 12.19
CA ILE A 104 17.27 15.41 10.75
C ILE A 104 18.33 16.26 10.05
N SER A 105 19.23 15.61 9.30
CA SER A 105 20.24 16.31 8.50
C SER A 105 19.68 16.65 7.12
N TRP A 106 19.33 17.92 6.89
CA TRP A 106 18.79 18.36 5.60
C TRP A 106 19.81 18.29 4.45
N SER A 107 21.11 18.23 4.75
CA SER A 107 22.15 18.01 3.74
C SER A 107 22.26 16.55 3.29
N ALA A 108 21.76 15.59 4.09
CA ALA A 108 21.80 14.17 3.75
C ALA A 108 20.58 13.77 2.91
N ASP A 109 20.84 13.10 1.79
CA ASP A 109 19.80 12.70 0.84
C ASP A 109 18.83 11.68 1.43
N GLU A 110 19.35 10.73 2.21
CA GLU A 110 18.56 9.68 2.86
C GLU A 110 17.62 10.27 3.92
N ASP A 111 18.08 11.24 4.69
CA ASP A 111 17.27 11.91 5.72
C ASP A 111 16.14 12.73 5.06
N ARG A 112 16.43 13.44 3.95
CA ARG A 112 15.38 14.14 3.18
C ARG A 112 14.37 13.17 2.58
N LEU A 113 14.81 12.03 2.05
CA LEU A 113 13.92 11.01 1.51
C LEU A 113 13.01 10.44 2.60
N LEU A 114 13.55 10.15 3.77
CA LEU A 114 12.79 9.65 4.92
C LEU A 114 11.71 10.65 5.36
N VAL A 115 12.03 11.95 5.39
CA VAL A 115 11.02 13.01 5.64
C VAL A 115 9.95 13.01 4.54
N CYS A 116 10.33 12.89 3.27
CA CYS A 116 9.39 12.83 2.16
C CYS A 116 8.41 11.65 2.31
N GLN A 117 8.92 10.48 2.69
CA GLN A 117 8.11 9.28 2.97
C GLN A 117 7.15 9.50 4.14
N MET A 118 7.60 10.13 5.23
CA MET A 118 6.72 10.50 6.35
C MET A 118 5.61 11.47 5.93
N VAL A 119 5.95 12.49 5.13
CA VAL A 119 4.99 13.49 4.64
C VAL A 119 3.93 12.87 3.75
N ILE A 120 4.31 12.07 2.75
CA ILE A 120 3.32 11.45 1.85
C ILE A 120 2.43 10.47 2.61
N LYS A 121 2.98 9.69 3.55
CA LYS A 121 2.18 8.79 4.40
C LYS A 121 1.18 9.57 5.25
N LEU A 122 1.60 10.64 5.92
CA LEU A 122 0.66 11.44 6.69
C LEU A 122 -0.41 12.09 5.81
N ALA A 123 -0.06 12.51 4.58
CA ALA A 123 -1.03 13.09 3.66
C ALA A 123 -2.08 12.06 3.20
N ASP A 124 -1.64 10.84 2.90
CA ASP A 124 -2.44 9.70 2.46
C ASP A 124 -3.43 9.25 3.55
N ILE A 125 -2.92 8.84 4.72
CA ILE A 125 -3.77 8.28 5.79
C ILE A 125 -4.24 9.30 6.84
N GLY A 126 -4.00 10.59 6.63
CA GLY A 126 -4.27 11.67 7.59
C GLY A 126 -5.75 12.06 7.76
N GLY A 127 -6.69 11.34 7.15
CA GLY A 127 -8.13 11.58 7.24
C GLY A 127 -8.64 11.82 8.68
N PRO A 128 -8.26 10.99 9.67
CA PRO A 128 -8.70 11.16 11.05
C PRO A 128 -8.16 12.41 11.77
N ALA A 129 -7.17 13.09 11.20
CA ALA A 129 -6.65 14.35 11.73
C ALA A 129 -7.32 15.57 11.07
N LYS A 130 -8.36 15.38 10.24
CA LYS A 130 -9.17 16.46 9.65
C LYS A 130 -10.38 16.81 10.52
N LYS A 131 -11.07 17.90 10.18
CA LYS A 131 -12.37 18.26 10.78
C LYS A 131 -13.37 17.09 10.71
N ARG A 132 -14.21 16.94 11.74
CA ARG A 132 -15.13 15.80 11.93
C ARG A 132 -15.94 15.44 10.69
N ASN A 133 -16.55 16.44 10.03
CA ASN A 133 -17.39 16.22 8.87
C ASN A 133 -16.62 15.61 7.69
N LEU A 134 -15.40 16.11 7.43
CA LEU A 134 -14.53 15.53 6.40
C LEU A 134 -14.05 14.14 6.81
N HIS A 135 -13.70 13.94 8.08
CA HIS A 135 -13.34 12.63 8.62
C HIS A 135 -14.46 11.60 8.42
N MET A 136 -15.72 11.97 8.73
CA MET A 136 -16.87 11.07 8.54
C MET A 136 -17.12 10.75 7.06
N THR A 137 -16.87 11.71 6.17
CA THR A 137 -17.00 11.52 4.72
C THR A 137 -16.05 10.45 4.22
N TRP A 138 -14.76 10.56 4.57
CA TRP A 138 -13.75 9.57 4.18
C TRP A 138 -13.94 8.24 4.90
N THR A 139 -14.34 8.25 6.16
CA THR A 139 -14.66 7.03 6.91
C THR A 139 -15.79 6.25 6.24
N LYS A 140 -16.85 6.93 5.82
CA LYS A 140 -17.97 6.29 5.12
C LYS A 140 -17.50 5.66 3.81
N ALA A 141 -16.72 6.40 3.01
CA ALA A 141 -16.23 5.93 1.71
C ALA A 141 -15.37 4.66 1.84
N ILE A 142 -14.39 4.66 2.75
CA ILE A 142 -13.51 3.50 2.93
C ILE A 142 -14.25 2.30 3.53
N CYS A 143 -15.21 2.52 4.44
CA CYS A 143 -16.03 1.43 4.97
C CYS A 143 -16.87 0.77 3.87
N GLU A 144 -17.46 1.55 2.96
CA GLU A 144 -18.21 0.96 1.83
C GLU A 144 -17.29 0.14 0.91
N GLU A 145 -16.09 0.64 0.61
CA GLU A 145 -15.11 -0.12 -0.20
C GLU A 145 -14.71 -1.45 0.48
N PHE A 146 -14.44 -1.41 1.79
CA PHE A 146 -14.17 -2.61 2.58
C PHE A 146 -15.33 -3.58 2.57
N PHE A 147 -16.56 -3.10 2.74
CA PHE A 147 -17.74 -3.95 2.71
C PHE A 147 -17.97 -4.60 1.35
N ILE A 148 -17.68 -3.90 0.25
CA ILE A 148 -17.74 -4.48 -1.09
C ILE A 148 -16.70 -5.61 -1.22
N GLN A 149 -15.46 -5.41 -0.74
CA GLN A 149 -14.47 -6.49 -0.72
C GLN A 149 -14.94 -7.69 0.14
N GLY A 150 -15.51 -7.43 1.32
CA GLY A 150 -15.99 -8.48 2.21
C GLY A 150 -17.13 -9.31 1.62
N ASP A 151 -18.02 -8.69 0.84
CA ASP A 151 -19.06 -9.42 0.11
C ASP A 151 -18.45 -10.30 -0.98
N GLU A 152 -17.46 -9.81 -1.74
CA GLU A 152 -16.75 -10.62 -2.73
C GLU A 152 -15.98 -11.79 -2.11
N GLU A 153 -15.33 -11.58 -0.96
CA GLU A 153 -14.68 -12.65 -0.20
C GLU A 153 -15.70 -13.74 0.16
N ARG A 154 -16.88 -13.35 0.65
CA ARG A 154 -17.98 -14.27 0.96
C ARG A 154 -18.47 -15.05 -0.28
N GLU A 155 -18.65 -14.36 -1.40
CA GLU A 155 -19.08 -14.97 -2.67
C GLU A 155 -18.05 -15.98 -3.20
N LEU A 156 -16.76 -15.70 -3.02
CA LEU A 156 -15.66 -16.59 -3.39
C LEU A 156 -15.43 -17.74 -2.38
N GLY A 157 -16.19 -17.78 -1.28
CA GLY A 157 -16.02 -18.75 -0.21
C GLY A 157 -14.75 -18.54 0.62
N LEU A 158 -14.17 -17.33 0.57
CA LEU A 158 -13.03 -16.92 1.38
C LEU A 158 -13.52 -16.45 2.77
N PRO A 159 -12.67 -16.54 3.82
CA PRO A 159 -12.95 -15.89 5.08
C PRO A 159 -13.05 -14.38 4.88
N VAL A 160 -14.14 -13.76 5.35
CA VAL A 160 -14.29 -12.30 5.30
C VAL A 160 -13.22 -11.64 6.17
N SER A 161 -12.49 -10.71 5.58
CA SER A 161 -11.43 -9.95 6.20
C SER A 161 -11.95 -9.16 7.42
N PRO A 162 -11.20 -9.10 8.53
CA PRO A 162 -11.50 -8.23 9.66
C PRO A 162 -11.98 -6.82 9.27
N PHE A 163 -13.06 -6.38 9.92
CA PHE A 163 -13.74 -5.09 9.69
C PHE A 163 -14.44 -4.92 8.33
N MET A 164 -14.44 -5.93 7.48
CA MET A 164 -15.05 -5.90 6.14
C MET A 164 -16.43 -6.57 6.08
N ASP A 165 -16.93 -7.11 7.19
CA ASP A 165 -18.29 -7.67 7.27
C ASP A 165 -19.31 -6.58 7.54
N ARG A 166 -20.12 -6.24 6.51
CA ARG A 166 -21.20 -5.26 6.66
C ARG A 166 -22.34 -5.73 7.55
N GLU A 167 -22.51 -7.04 7.79
CA GLU A 167 -23.56 -7.56 8.68
C GLU A 167 -23.18 -7.39 10.17
N GLN A 168 -21.89 -7.19 10.45
CA GLN A 168 -21.35 -6.96 11.79
C GLN A 168 -20.42 -5.74 11.77
N PRO A 169 -20.95 -4.52 11.52
CA PRO A 169 -20.12 -3.35 11.35
C PRO A 169 -19.42 -2.96 12.66
N GLN A 170 -18.08 -2.91 12.63
CA GLN A 170 -17.24 -2.54 13.79
C GLN A 170 -16.48 -1.23 13.57
N VAL A 171 -17.11 -0.23 12.94
CA VAL A 171 -16.44 0.99 12.47
C VAL A 171 -15.84 1.83 13.60
N ALA A 172 -16.51 1.94 14.75
CA ALA A 172 -15.96 2.66 15.89
C ALA A 172 -14.63 2.04 16.38
N GLU A 173 -14.56 0.70 16.39
CA GLU A 173 -13.34 -0.02 16.76
C GLU A 173 -12.26 0.09 15.68
N LEU A 174 -12.65 -0.05 14.40
CA LEU A 174 -11.76 0.18 13.25
C LEU A 174 -11.11 1.57 13.34
N GLN A 175 -11.90 2.62 13.53
CA GLN A 175 -11.39 3.98 13.59
C GLN A 175 -10.52 4.23 14.83
N ARG A 176 -10.90 3.69 15.99
CA ARG A 176 -10.10 3.81 17.21
C ARG A 176 -8.74 3.13 17.09
N THR A 177 -8.70 1.93 16.53
CA THR A 177 -7.45 1.17 16.33
C THR A 177 -6.58 1.84 15.27
N PHE A 178 -7.15 2.26 14.15
CA PHE A 178 -6.47 2.99 13.09
C PHE A 178 -5.84 4.29 13.60
N ILE A 179 -6.59 5.11 14.34
CA ILE A 179 -6.09 6.35 14.93
C ILE A 179 -4.94 6.07 15.91
N ASN A 180 -5.10 5.13 16.84
CA ASN A 180 -4.10 4.91 17.89
C ASN A 180 -2.82 4.27 17.38
N ASN A 181 -2.92 3.35 16.41
CA ASN A 181 -1.80 2.52 16.00
C ASN A 181 -1.06 3.07 14.78
N LEU A 182 -1.73 3.84 13.91
CA LEU A 182 -1.12 4.35 12.67
C LEU A 182 -1.00 5.88 12.69
N ILE A 183 -2.10 6.61 12.91
CA ILE A 183 -2.12 8.07 12.69
C ILE A 183 -1.47 8.82 13.86
N LYS A 184 -1.80 8.45 15.09
CA LYS A 184 -1.27 9.13 16.27
C LYS A 184 0.26 9.03 16.36
N PRO A 185 0.90 7.87 16.15
CA PRO A 185 2.36 7.77 16.18
C PRO A 185 3.06 8.63 15.11
N ILE A 186 2.54 8.68 13.87
CA ILE A 186 3.13 9.50 12.81
C ILE A 186 3.02 11.00 13.13
N VAL A 187 1.84 11.48 13.54
CA VAL A 187 1.62 12.89 13.89
C VAL A 187 2.48 13.28 15.09
N GLN A 188 2.54 12.46 16.14
CA GLN A 188 3.35 12.73 17.32
C GLN A 188 4.85 12.77 17.00
N SER A 189 5.34 11.85 16.16
CA SER A 189 6.75 11.80 15.77
C SER A 189 7.13 13.04 14.96
N MET A 190 6.31 13.41 13.97
CA MET A 190 6.55 14.60 13.15
C MET A 190 6.41 15.91 13.95
N HIS A 191 5.46 15.99 14.89
CA HIS A 191 5.33 17.14 15.78
C HIS A 191 6.57 17.30 16.68
N LYS A 192 7.01 16.22 17.34
CA LYS A 192 8.22 16.23 18.20
C LYS A 192 9.49 16.59 17.42
N SER A 193 9.55 16.25 16.15
CA SER A 193 10.68 16.58 15.28
C SER A 193 10.70 18.03 14.79
N GLY A 194 9.64 18.82 15.08
CA GLY A 194 9.49 20.18 14.57
C GLY A 194 9.12 20.29 13.09
N ILE A 195 8.80 19.17 12.42
CA ILE A 195 8.40 19.15 11.01
C ILE A 195 6.96 19.62 10.81
N LEU A 196 6.06 19.32 11.76
CA LEU A 196 4.70 19.87 11.71
C LEU A 196 4.71 21.30 12.23
N ALA A 197 4.24 22.24 11.40
CA ALA A 197 4.03 23.61 11.83
C ALA A 197 3.10 23.65 13.06
N GLY A 198 3.47 24.44 14.06
CA GLY A 198 2.57 24.86 15.14
C GLY A 198 1.48 25.80 14.61
N LYS A 199 0.58 26.27 15.48
CA LYS A 199 -0.32 27.38 15.13
C LYS A 199 0.57 28.59 14.82
N VAL A 200 0.54 29.08 13.58
CA VAL A 200 1.05 30.41 13.24
C VAL A 200 -0.10 31.35 13.52
N GLU A 201 -0.08 32.02 14.67
CA GLU A 201 -0.97 33.17 14.89
C GLU A 201 -0.39 34.34 14.11
N GLU A 202 -1.13 34.82 13.10
CA GLU A 202 -0.88 36.12 12.49
C GLU A 202 -1.41 37.20 13.46
N SER A 203 -0.62 37.57 14.45
CA SER A 203 -0.85 38.77 15.26
C SER A 203 0.47 39.46 15.57
N GLU A 204 0.61 40.72 15.14
CA GLU A 204 1.85 41.49 15.25
C GLU A 204 2.17 41.96 16.68
N GLU A 205 1.28 41.82 17.66
CA GLU A 205 1.53 42.27 19.03
C GLU A 205 0.64 41.48 20.01
N SER A 206 1.08 40.33 20.53
CA SER A 206 0.70 39.85 21.88
C SER A 206 1.53 38.63 22.31
N GLU A 207 1.72 38.50 23.61
CA GLU A 207 2.48 37.45 24.31
C GLU A 207 2.23 36.04 23.76
N VAL A 208 3.33 35.31 23.51
CA VAL A 208 3.34 33.91 23.07
C VAL A 208 2.70 33.04 24.17
N VAL A 209 1.40 32.80 24.07
CA VAL A 209 0.76 31.72 24.81
C VAL A 209 1.07 30.43 24.06
N GLU A 210 2.09 29.71 24.53
CA GLU A 210 2.44 28.35 24.08
C GLU A 210 1.28 27.36 24.33
N SER A 211 0.22 27.41 23.53
CA SER A 211 -0.61 26.23 23.31
C SER A 211 0.02 25.42 22.17
N ASN A 212 1.16 24.79 22.48
CA ASN A 212 2.07 24.13 21.53
C ASN A 212 1.51 22.88 20.82
N GLU A 213 0.21 22.57 20.93
CA GLU A 213 -0.35 21.38 20.31
C GLU A 213 -0.73 21.66 18.84
N SER A 214 -0.15 20.90 17.92
CA SER A 214 -0.50 20.98 16.49
C SER A 214 -2.01 20.82 16.30
N LEU A 215 -2.62 21.65 15.45
CA LEU A 215 -4.04 21.56 15.08
C LEU A 215 -4.46 20.12 14.67
N LEU A 216 -3.54 19.38 14.05
CA LEU A 216 -3.73 17.98 13.67
C LEU A 216 -3.92 17.07 14.90
N LEU A 217 -3.14 17.28 15.97
CA LEU A 217 -3.26 16.51 17.21
C LEU A 217 -4.58 16.81 17.92
N GLU A 218 -5.01 18.07 17.94
CA GLU A 218 -6.28 18.49 18.52
C GLU A 218 -7.46 17.81 17.79
N GLN A 219 -7.50 17.91 16.46
CA GLN A 219 -8.54 17.28 15.64
C GLN A 219 -8.52 15.74 15.77
N LEU A 220 -7.34 15.13 15.81
CA LEU A 220 -7.19 13.70 16.00
C LEU A 220 -7.72 13.23 17.35
N LYS A 221 -7.46 13.99 18.43
CA LYS A 221 -7.99 13.71 19.78
C LYS A 221 -9.51 13.83 19.81
N ASP A 222 -10.06 14.88 19.22
CA ASP A 222 -11.50 15.11 19.15
C ASP A 222 -12.20 13.94 18.41
N ASN A 223 -11.73 13.60 17.20
CA ASN A 223 -12.26 12.48 16.44
C ASN A 223 -12.12 11.14 17.17
N LEU A 224 -11.01 10.90 17.87
CA LEU A 224 -10.82 9.70 18.68
C LEU A 224 -11.83 9.62 19.83
N ASN A 225 -12.07 10.73 20.53
CA ASN A 225 -13.01 10.78 21.65
C ASN A 225 -14.45 10.54 21.18
N PHE A 226 -14.82 11.04 20.00
CA PHE A 226 -16.10 10.72 19.39
C PHE A 226 -16.30 9.23 19.15
N TRP A 227 -15.32 8.56 18.55
CA TRP A 227 -15.42 7.12 18.31
C TRP A 227 -15.43 6.29 19.59
N LYS A 228 -14.71 6.72 20.63
CA LYS A 228 -14.79 6.10 21.96
C LYS A 228 -16.19 6.20 22.58
N ALA A 229 -16.85 7.35 22.43
CA ALA A 229 -18.19 7.57 22.97
C ALA A 229 -19.28 6.72 22.28
N LYS A 230 -18.98 6.11 21.12
CA LYS A 230 -19.88 5.24 20.36
C LYS A 230 -19.76 3.75 20.71
N GLN A 231 -18.89 3.35 21.63
CA GLN A 231 -18.83 1.97 22.14
C GLN A 231 -19.68 1.77 23.40
N PRO A 232 -20.28 0.58 23.62
CA PRO A 232 -20.29 -0.60 22.74
C PRO A 232 -21.41 -0.55 21.67
N ALA A 233 -22.20 0.52 21.64
CA ALA A 233 -23.53 0.56 21.05
C ALA A 233 -23.60 0.69 19.51
N CYS A 234 -22.44 0.75 18.82
CA CYS A 234 -22.35 1.07 17.40
C CYS A 234 -22.90 -0.03 16.46
N GLY A 235 -24.21 -0.24 16.49
CA GLY A 235 -24.95 -0.97 15.47
C GLY A 235 -25.25 -0.09 14.25
N HIS A 236 -25.99 -0.64 13.28
CA HIS A 236 -26.29 0.03 12.00
C HIS A 236 -26.97 1.41 12.15
N GLU A 237 -27.90 1.58 13.08
CA GLU A 237 -28.60 2.87 13.26
C GLU A 237 -27.66 3.97 13.75
N GLU A 238 -26.84 3.69 14.76
CA GLU A 238 -25.89 4.67 15.29
C GLU A 238 -24.79 5.05 14.29
N MET A 239 -24.39 4.08 13.47
CA MET A 239 -23.54 4.27 12.31
C MET A 239 -24.16 5.25 11.30
N ASN A 240 -25.42 5.02 10.93
CA ASN A 240 -26.15 5.88 10.00
C ASN A 240 -26.27 7.30 10.56
N GLU A 241 -26.56 7.46 11.85
CA GLU A 241 -26.57 8.77 12.52
C GLU A 241 -25.20 9.45 12.51
N ALA A 242 -24.12 8.71 12.79
CA ALA A 242 -22.77 9.27 12.72
C ALA A 242 -22.43 9.76 11.30
N PHE A 243 -22.83 9.01 10.27
CA PHE A 243 -22.61 9.38 8.88
C PHE A 243 -23.49 10.53 8.37
N LYS A 244 -24.52 10.97 9.10
CA LYS A 244 -25.21 12.24 8.79
C LYS A 244 -24.31 13.46 8.96
N LEU A 245 -23.22 13.34 9.72
CA LEU A 245 -22.21 14.39 9.85
C LEU A 245 -21.28 14.48 8.63
N ALA A 246 -21.30 13.50 7.73
CA ALA A 246 -20.50 13.53 6.51
C ALA A 246 -20.91 14.71 5.63
N LEU A 247 -19.93 15.34 4.99
CA LEU A 247 -20.21 16.31 3.95
C LEU A 247 -20.89 15.60 2.77
N PRO A 248 -21.85 16.26 2.09
CA PRO A 248 -22.34 15.76 0.83
C PRO A 248 -21.16 15.71 -0.16
N VAL A 249 -20.90 14.54 -0.72
CA VAL A 249 -19.93 14.39 -1.80
C VAL A 249 -20.69 14.57 -3.10
N ASP A 250 -20.52 15.72 -3.73
CA ASP A 250 -20.96 15.91 -5.11
C ASP A 250 -19.93 15.22 -6.02
N LEU A 251 -20.21 13.96 -6.36
CA LEU A 251 -19.44 13.20 -7.35
C LEU A 251 -19.84 13.56 -8.79
N SER A 252 -20.69 14.57 -9.00
CA SER A 252 -20.86 15.10 -10.36
C SER A 252 -19.53 15.76 -10.76
N ILE A 253 -18.73 14.97 -11.47
CA ILE A 253 -17.73 15.52 -12.36
C ILE A 253 -18.53 16.43 -13.28
N ARG A 254 -18.48 17.75 -13.07
CA ARG A 254 -18.91 18.68 -14.10
C ARG A 254 -18.12 18.26 -15.32
N GLU A 255 -18.79 17.74 -16.35
CA GLU A 255 -18.21 17.44 -17.64
C GLU A 255 -17.74 18.76 -18.27
N THR A 256 -16.68 19.35 -17.74
CA THR A 256 -15.97 20.43 -18.39
C THR A 256 -14.88 19.78 -19.20
N ASN A 257 -15.22 19.59 -20.48
CA ASN A 257 -14.37 19.54 -21.67
C ASN A 257 -14.49 18.19 -22.43
N PRO A 258 -15.20 18.14 -23.58
CA PRO A 258 -15.36 16.93 -24.40
C PRO A 258 -14.07 16.42 -25.07
N ALA A 259 -12.90 16.98 -24.73
CA ALA A 259 -11.60 16.64 -25.30
C ALA A 259 -10.88 15.45 -24.62
N PHE A 260 -11.38 14.95 -23.49
CA PHE A 260 -10.78 13.82 -22.76
C PHE A 260 -11.75 12.64 -22.66
N SER A 261 -11.92 11.92 -23.76
CA SER A 261 -12.41 10.53 -23.72
C SER A 261 -11.29 9.66 -23.16
N THR A 262 -11.46 9.14 -21.95
CA THR A 262 -10.56 8.15 -21.36
C THR A 262 -10.66 6.85 -22.15
N GLN A 263 -9.70 6.61 -23.05
CA GLN A 263 -9.48 5.27 -23.58
C GLN A 263 -8.99 4.38 -22.43
N ARG A 264 -9.83 3.41 -22.02
CA ARG A 264 -9.38 2.31 -21.16
C ARG A 264 -8.27 1.55 -21.88
N VAL A 265 -7.08 1.54 -21.29
CA VAL A 265 -5.99 0.68 -21.75
C VAL A 265 -6.27 -0.73 -21.25
N ASN A 266 -6.74 -1.60 -22.15
CA ASN A 266 -6.85 -3.03 -21.83
C ASN A 266 -5.46 -3.64 -21.85
N VAL A 267 -4.98 -4.11 -20.69
CA VAL A 267 -3.78 -4.95 -20.61
C VAL A 267 -4.20 -6.38 -20.96
N THR A 268 -3.94 -6.81 -22.20
CA THR A 268 -4.10 -8.21 -22.60
C THR A 268 -2.78 -8.94 -22.32
N ILE A 269 -2.77 -9.82 -21.32
CA ILE A 269 -1.70 -10.78 -21.13
C ILE A 269 -1.92 -11.87 -22.19
N THR A 270 -1.07 -11.93 -23.21
CA THR A 270 -1.14 -13.00 -24.20
C THR A 270 -0.65 -14.30 -23.57
N ASP A 271 -1.41 -15.38 -23.73
CA ASP A 271 -0.99 -16.73 -23.37
C ASP A 271 0.36 -17.05 -24.04
N ASN A 272 1.38 -17.31 -23.22
CA ASN A 272 2.65 -17.79 -23.72
C ASN A 272 2.47 -19.24 -24.21
N PRO A 273 2.93 -19.60 -25.42
CA PRO A 273 2.88 -20.98 -25.86
C PRO A 273 3.80 -21.81 -24.96
N ILE A 274 3.20 -22.76 -24.24
CA ILE A 274 3.89 -23.78 -23.47
C ILE A 274 5.01 -24.37 -24.33
N CYS A 275 6.26 -24.25 -23.85
CA CYS A 275 7.41 -24.94 -24.41
C CYS A 275 7.13 -26.45 -24.50
N ARG A 276 6.82 -26.95 -25.70
CA ARG A 276 6.94 -28.38 -26.00
C ARG A 276 8.42 -28.72 -26.00
N VAL A 277 8.86 -29.46 -24.99
CA VAL A 277 10.16 -30.11 -25.00
C VAL A 277 10.12 -31.19 -26.09
N ASN A 278 10.82 -30.95 -27.19
CA ASN A 278 11.08 -31.98 -28.19
C ASN A 278 12.01 -33.04 -27.58
N LYS A 279 11.58 -34.30 -27.55
CA LYS A 279 12.45 -35.46 -27.33
C LYS A 279 13.47 -35.52 -28.47
N PRO A 280 14.77 -35.74 -28.21
CA PRO A 280 15.66 -36.26 -29.22
C PRO A 280 15.48 -37.78 -29.29
N ASP A 281 15.17 -38.28 -30.50
CA ASP A 281 15.20 -39.70 -30.81
C ASP A 281 16.65 -40.22 -30.89
N ASN A 282 16.81 -41.48 -30.47
CA ASN A 282 17.96 -42.37 -30.62
C ASN A 282 19.23 -42.10 -29.78
N LEU A 283 19.34 -42.82 -28.67
CA LEU A 283 20.51 -43.68 -28.42
C LEU A 283 20.14 -44.80 -27.44
N SER A 284 20.26 -46.03 -27.95
CA SER A 284 20.17 -47.29 -27.23
C SER A 284 21.40 -47.51 -26.35
N SER A 285 21.21 -47.89 -25.08
CA SER A 285 21.85 -49.07 -24.48
C SER A 285 21.54 -49.16 -22.98
N THR A 286 21.24 -50.37 -22.58
CA THR A 286 20.97 -50.96 -21.27
C THR A 286 22.07 -50.74 -20.22
N GLU A 287 21.71 -50.60 -18.94
CA GLU A 287 22.03 -51.52 -17.81
C GLU A 287 21.98 -50.85 -16.41
N GLY A 288 21.50 -51.62 -15.41
CA GLY A 288 21.69 -51.42 -13.94
C GLY A 288 20.51 -50.78 -13.18
N ILE A 289 19.56 -51.49 -12.55
CA ILE A 289 19.64 -52.24 -11.26
C ILE A 289 20.17 -51.30 -10.14
N THR A 290 19.50 -50.96 -9.02
CA THR A 290 18.55 -51.67 -8.13
C THR A 290 17.80 -50.69 -7.20
N SER A 291 16.64 -51.15 -6.74
CA SER A 291 15.79 -50.67 -5.65
C SER A 291 16.49 -50.55 -4.28
N SER A 292 16.03 -49.65 -3.40
CA SER A 292 15.58 -50.02 -2.04
C SER A 292 14.81 -48.90 -1.35
N GLN A 293 13.60 -49.26 -0.92
CA GLN A 293 12.73 -48.53 -0.01
C GLN A 293 13.31 -48.54 1.42
N HIS A 294 13.04 -47.49 2.19
CA HIS A 294 12.76 -47.64 3.61
C HIS A 294 11.53 -46.82 3.99
N ILE A 295 10.43 -47.55 4.15
CA ILE A 295 9.22 -47.14 4.85
C ILE A 295 9.47 -47.43 6.34
N VAL A 296 9.26 -46.45 7.20
CA VAL A 296 8.89 -46.70 8.60
C VAL A 296 7.59 -45.95 8.87
N SER A 297 6.58 -46.73 9.21
CA SER A 297 5.23 -46.35 9.58
C SER A 297 5.15 -46.09 11.09
N SER A 298 4.53 -44.98 11.49
CA SER A 298 3.76 -44.90 12.74
C SER A 298 2.58 -43.93 12.59
N LYS A 299 1.36 -44.47 12.75
CA LYS A 299 0.08 -43.76 12.99
C LYS A 299 -0.22 -43.81 14.51
N PRO A 300 -1.27 -43.16 15.03
CA PRO A 300 -1.55 -41.72 15.04
C PRO A 300 -1.78 -41.22 16.50
N MET A 301 -1.57 -39.93 16.80
CA MET A 301 -2.16 -39.32 18.00
C MET A 301 -3.06 -38.16 17.63
N THR A 302 -4.29 -38.28 18.09
CA THR A 302 -5.37 -37.30 18.08
C THR A 302 -5.02 -36.09 18.92
N SER A 303 -5.07 -34.89 18.34
CA SER A 303 -5.55 -33.69 19.04
C SER A 303 -6.04 -32.67 18.02
N SER A 304 -7.30 -32.28 18.22
CA SER A 304 -7.99 -31.20 17.52
C SER A 304 -7.34 -29.87 17.86
N GLN A 305 -6.79 -29.15 16.87
CA GLN A 305 -6.64 -27.69 16.92
C GLN A 305 -6.81 -27.09 15.53
N HIS A 306 -7.81 -26.21 15.43
CA HIS A 306 -8.10 -25.34 14.29
C HIS A 306 -6.88 -24.50 13.89
N MET A 307 -6.39 -24.66 12.65
CA MET A 307 -5.57 -23.64 11.99
C MET A 307 -6.50 -22.70 11.22
N LYS A 308 -6.69 -21.49 11.75
CA LYS A 308 -7.35 -20.39 11.05
C LYS A 308 -6.31 -19.58 10.29
N SER A 309 -6.57 -19.34 9.00
CA SER A 309 -5.86 -18.41 8.13
C SER A 309 -6.03 -16.98 8.64
N THR A 310 -4.92 -16.25 8.77
CA THR A 310 -4.87 -14.91 9.37
C THR A 310 -4.20 -13.92 8.42
N ASP A 311 -5.00 -13.31 7.54
CA ASP A 311 -4.63 -12.09 6.83
C ASP A 311 -5.83 -11.14 6.82
N ALA A 312 -5.90 -10.26 7.82
CA ALA A 312 -6.32 -8.85 7.62
C ALA A 312 -6.02 -7.92 8.81
N MET A 313 -5.44 -8.38 9.93
CA MET A 313 -5.16 -7.49 11.10
C MET A 313 -3.85 -7.77 11.87
N THR A 314 -3.01 -8.71 11.42
CA THR A 314 -1.74 -9.04 12.11
C THR A 314 -0.57 -8.20 11.58
N SER A 315 -0.47 -6.93 12.00
CA SER A 315 0.82 -6.23 11.96
C SER A 315 1.04 -5.20 13.08
N SER A 316 0.34 -5.28 14.22
CA SER A 316 0.61 -4.36 15.35
C SER A 316 0.58 -4.97 16.75
N GLN A 317 0.49 -6.29 16.89
CA GLN A 317 0.56 -6.93 18.22
C GLN A 317 1.37 -8.21 18.14
N HIS A 318 2.64 -8.11 18.57
CA HIS A 318 3.54 -9.13 19.14
C HIS A 318 4.98 -8.90 18.68
N MET A 319 5.73 -8.06 19.41
CA MET A 319 7.17 -8.25 19.62
C MET A 319 7.60 -7.51 20.89
N VAL A 320 7.40 -8.15 22.03
CA VAL A 320 8.26 -7.99 23.21
C VAL A 320 8.60 -9.39 23.70
N SER A 321 9.90 -9.63 23.88
CA SER A 321 10.55 -10.78 24.52
C SER A 321 10.84 -12.01 23.63
N SER A 322 12.10 -12.19 23.22
CA SER A 322 12.95 -13.25 23.80
C SER A 322 14.38 -13.23 23.22
N ASN A 323 15.28 -13.76 24.05
CA ASN A 323 16.72 -13.56 24.10
C ASN A 323 17.55 -13.97 22.88
N ALA A 324 18.69 -13.29 22.75
CA ALA A 324 19.85 -13.69 21.97
C ALA A 324 20.41 -15.05 22.41
N MET A 325 20.66 -15.92 21.43
CA MET A 325 21.69 -16.95 21.52
C MET A 325 22.47 -17.01 20.21
N THR A 326 23.79 -16.97 20.38
CA THR A 326 24.86 -17.05 19.41
C THR A 326 25.01 -18.45 18.82
N SER A 327 25.19 -18.57 17.50
CA SER A 327 26.19 -19.50 16.94
C SER A 327 26.49 -19.17 15.48
N SER A 328 27.79 -19.08 15.22
CA SER A 328 28.48 -19.08 13.93
C SER A 328 28.08 -20.26 13.05
N ASP A 329 28.01 -20.06 11.73
CA ASP A 329 28.63 -21.00 10.78
C ASP A 329 28.81 -20.37 9.39
N THR A 330 30.07 -20.39 8.95
CA THR A 330 30.58 -20.04 7.64
C THR A 330 30.40 -21.19 6.66
N MET A 331 29.81 -20.95 5.48
CA MET A 331 29.94 -21.85 4.32
C MET A 331 30.10 -21.07 3.01
N THR A 332 31.04 -21.58 2.22
CA THR A 332 31.79 -20.94 1.15
C THR A 332 31.09 -20.98 -0.21
N SER A 333 31.37 -19.93 -0.99
CA SER A 333 30.97 -19.69 -2.38
C SER A 333 31.38 -20.81 -3.36
N LYS A 334 30.43 -21.33 -4.13
CA LYS A 334 30.68 -22.02 -5.41
C LYS A 334 29.98 -21.24 -6.54
N LYS A 335 30.78 -20.57 -7.37
CA LYS A 335 30.38 -19.90 -8.61
C LYS A 335 29.91 -20.96 -9.64
N CYS A 336 28.66 -20.87 -10.08
CA CYS A 336 28.20 -21.52 -11.30
C CYS A 336 28.03 -20.45 -12.39
N ARG A 337 28.82 -20.54 -13.45
CA ARG A 337 28.75 -19.67 -14.64
C ARG A 337 27.73 -20.27 -15.60
N ILE A 338 26.61 -19.58 -15.82
CA ILE A 338 25.70 -19.86 -16.94
C ILE A 338 25.80 -18.68 -17.91
N ASN A 339 26.34 -18.95 -19.10
CA ASN A 339 26.17 -18.08 -20.27
C ASN A 339 24.78 -18.34 -20.83
N SER A 340 23.93 -17.32 -20.96
CA SER A 340 22.78 -17.38 -21.87
C SER A 340 22.43 -15.98 -22.40
N ILE A 341 22.15 -15.97 -23.69
CA ILE A 341 21.82 -14.81 -24.52
C ILE A 341 20.45 -14.28 -24.07
N LEU A 342 20.41 -13.05 -23.54
CA LEU A 342 19.16 -12.37 -23.18
C LEU A 342 18.66 -11.57 -24.38
N GLU A 343 17.78 -12.17 -25.18
CA GLU A 343 16.82 -11.37 -25.94
C GLU A 343 15.80 -10.77 -24.96
N LYS A 344 15.69 -9.44 -24.95
CA LYS A 344 14.76 -8.71 -24.08
C LYS A 344 13.31 -8.96 -24.53
N PRO A 345 12.35 -9.18 -23.62
CA PRO A 345 10.94 -9.22 -24.00
C PRO A 345 10.51 -7.86 -24.58
N ARG A 346 9.85 -7.90 -25.76
CA ARG A 346 9.20 -6.73 -26.37
C ARG A 346 7.76 -6.67 -25.90
N ILE A 347 7.40 -5.59 -25.22
CA ILE A 347 6.00 -5.20 -25.01
C ILE A 347 5.52 -4.60 -26.33
N ILE A 348 4.52 -5.23 -26.96
CA ILE A 348 3.89 -4.69 -28.18
C ILE A 348 2.58 -4.02 -27.75
N ILE A 349 2.56 -2.69 -27.84
CA ILE A 349 1.34 -1.90 -27.70
C ILE A 349 0.65 -1.94 -29.07
N THR A 350 -0.56 -2.49 -29.14
CA THR A 350 -1.38 -2.44 -30.35
C THR A 350 -2.50 -1.42 -30.16
N HIS A 351 -2.61 -0.48 -31.10
CA HIS A 351 -3.74 0.45 -31.17
C HIS A 351 -4.87 -0.23 -31.96
N GLY A 352 -6.04 -0.36 -31.37
CA GLY A 352 -7.24 -0.81 -32.08
C GLY A 352 -7.63 0.22 -33.13
N VAL A 353 -7.56 -0.16 -34.41
CA VAL A 353 -8.13 0.63 -35.51
C VAL A 353 -9.65 0.41 -35.47
N PRO A 354 -10.49 1.47 -35.42
CA PRO A 354 -11.94 1.30 -35.49
C PRO A 354 -12.36 0.73 -36.85
N PRO A 355 -13.43 -0.10 -36.91
CA PRO A 355 -13.90 -0.67 -38.16
C PRO A 355 -14.37 0.44 -39.13
N PRO A 356 -14.18 0.26 -40.45
CA PRO A 356 -14.65 1.23 -41.42
C PRO A 356 -16.17 1.34 -41.37
N SER A 357 -16.66 2.58 -41.30
CA SER A 357 -18.09 2.90 -41.35
C SER A 357 -18.66 2.47 -42.71
N SER A 358 -19.55 1.49 -42.69
CA SER A 358 -20.39 1.12 -43.83
C SER A 358 -21.67 1.93 -43.85
#